data_AF-A0A2T3JTN3-F1
#
_entry.id   AF-A0A2T3JTN3-F1
#
_cell.length_a   1.000
_cell.length_b   1.000
_cell.length_c   1.000
_cell.angle_alpha   90.00
_cell.angle_beta   90.00
_cell.angle_gamma   90.00
#
_symmetry.space_group_name_H-M   'P 1'
#
loop_
_entity.id
_entity.type
_entity.pdbx_description
1 polymer ?
#
loop_
_entity_poly.entity_id
_entity_poly.type
_entity_poly.pdbx_seq_one_letter_code
_entity_poly.pdbx_strand_id
1 'polypeptide(L)'
;MTFFKDLMYRLLHWGDLLFKWYTRPKSKLFTIGKFLVVSGLSSIGLTTALKIAFITPEGYELTASFFENDTGIFILLISSCFIIVGFFLIIYDALLTIKDSGKANNILVEHIALFKPLSSSFLSTVTKAKGKMRCVKIDLSEYYRDGVLSEPSDAVNDTRVMLKNAVASLSDAIGNESASIHYGGTPPVCLGFYSGFFIGNTTSVMLWDYDRDLEEWHCLDRSFDSNQPIIDESEYKQDLDEVCLIFSISFNIEKVARETTNTSSIITIKMPHIGHDNMSSLSKLLKFKKEFRALLNKFTQDGIKRIHIFCAAQSSFNFTMGQQITRNHPECIVYEFVNREVHPYPWGLKFNNKDCSPPIVIENKK
;
A
#
# COMPACT_ATOMS: atom_id res chain seq x y z
N MET A 1 8.12 -26.48 34.82
CA MET A 1 7.17 -25.37 34.57
C MET A 1 7.34 -24.69 33.21
N THR A 2 8.57 -24.63 32.68
CA THR A 2 8.91 -24.07 31.35
C THR A 2 8.43 -24.92 30.16
N PHE A 3 8.53 -26.24 30.25
CA PHE A 3 8.08 -27.17 29.19
C PHE A 3 6.58 -27.06 28.88
N PHE A 4 5.75 -26.96 29.93
CA PHE A 4 4.29 -26.83 29.79
C PHE A 4 3.89 -25.50 29.14
N LYS A 5 4.63 -24.42 29.44
CA LYS A 5 4.43 -23.11 28.81
C LYS A 5 4.82 -23.15 27.33
N ASP A 6 5.93 -23.78 26.96
CA ASP A 6 6.36 -23.91 25.55
C ASP A 6 5.38 -24.77 24.73
N LEU A 7 4.91 -25.88 25.30
CA LEU A 7 3.90 -26.74 24.67
C LEU A 7 2.58 -25.98 24.46
N MET A 8 2.13 -25.22 25.46
CA MET A 8 0.92 -24.41 25.37
C MET A 8 1.06 -23.29 24.32
N TYR A 9 2.24 -22.66 24.22
CA TYR A 9 2.51 -21.63 23.22
C TYR A 9 2.50 -22.20 21.81
N ARG A 10 3.09 -23.39 21.60
CA ARG A 10 3.03 -24.11 20.33
C ARG A 10 1.59 -24.48 19.98
N LEU A 11 0.81 -25.00 20.93
CA LEU A 11 -0.59 -25.36 20.69
C LEU A 11 -1.45 -24.13 20.35
N LEU A 12 -1.26 -23.00 21.03
CA LEU A 12 -1.93 -21.74 20.72
C LEU A 12 -1.51 -21.20 19.36
N HIS A 13 -0.23 -21.32 18.99
CA HIS A 13 0.26 -20.95 17.67
C HIS A 13 -0.33 -21.83 16.56
N TRP A 14 -0.39 -23.15 16.77
CA TRP A 14 -1.06 -24.09 15.87
C TRP A 14 -2.57 -23.78 15.77
N GLY A 15 -3.21 -23.42 16.88
CA GLY A 15 -4.61 -22.99 16.92
C GLY A 15 -4.86 -21.71 16.12
N ASP A 16 -4.01 -20.70 16.27
CA ASP A 16 -4.07 -19.44 15.52
C ASP A 16 -3.81 -19.67 14.01
N LEU A 17 -2.86 -20.53 13.67
CA LEU A 17 -2.60 -20.94 12.29
C LEU A 17 -3.80 -21.68 11.68
N LEU A 18 -4.41 -22.60 12.42
CA LEU A 18 -5.62 -23.32 11.99
C LEU A 18 -6.82 -22.36 11.84
N PHE A 19 -6.98 -21.41 12.77
CA PHE A 19 -8.03 -20.42 12.73
C PHE A 19 -7.88 -19.51 11.50
N LYS A 20 -6.69 -18.94 11.29
CA LYS A 20 -6.37 -18.12 10.10
C LYS A 20 -6.52 -18.90 8.81
N TRP A 21 -6.14 -20.18 8.79
CA TRP A 21 -6.33 -21.06 7.65
C TRP A 21 -7.81 -21.37 7.37
N TYR A 22 -8.64 -21.47 8.40
CA TYR A 22 -10.08 -21.70 8.27
C TYR A 22 -10.85 -20.44 7.82
N THR A 23 -10.44 -19.27 8.31
CA THR A 23 -11.07 -17.97 8.01
C THR A 23 -10.55 -17.30 6.74
N ARG A 24 -9.57 -17.89 6.04
CA ARG A 24 -9.05 -17.32 4.79
C ARG A 24 -10.11 -17.31 3.68
N PRO A 25 -10.08 -16.34 2.75
CA PRO A 25 -10.86 -16.42 1.52
C PRO A 25 -10.51 -17.73 0.79
N LYS A 26 -11.54 -18.55 0.53
CA LYS A 26 -11.37 -19.94 0.12
C LYS A 26 -11.20 -20.02 -1.39
N SER A 27 -10.12 -20.67 -1.83
CA SER A 27 -9.91 -20.96 -3.25
C SER A 27 -11.04 -21.87 -3.77
N LYS A 28 -11.25 -21.86 -5.10
CA LYS A 28 -12.19 -22.77 -5.76
C LYS A 28 -11.83 -24.24 -5.49
N LEU A 29 -10.53 -24.56 -5.46
CA LEU A 29 -10.02 -25.91 -5.17
C LEU A 29 -10.34 -26.37 -3.74
N PHE A 30 -10.15 -25.49 -2.75
CA PHE A 30 -10.48 -25.79 -1.35
C PHE A 30 -11.98 -26.04 -1.16
N THR A 31 -12.82 -25.24 -1.84
CA THR A 31 -14.28 -25.36 -1.75
C THR A 31 -14.77 -26.67 -2.39
N ILE A 32 -14.25 -27.03 -3.56
CA ILE A 32 -14.55 -28.30 -4.24
C ILE A 32 -14.05 -29.48 -3.40
N GLY A 33 -12.81 -29.43 -2.89
CA GLY A 33 -12.25 -30.49 -2.04
C GLY A 33 -13.06 -30.71 -0.77
N LYS A 34 -13.47 -29.63 -0.09
CA LYS A 34 -14.36 -29.71 1.08
C LYS A 34 -15.71 -30.34 0.74
N PHE A 35 -16.31 -29.95 -0.39
CA PHE A 35 -17.58 -30.52 -0.84
C PHE A 35 -17.47 -32.03 -1.05
N LEU A 36 -16.41 -32.51 -1.71
CA LEU A 36 -16.18 -33.93 -1.94
C LEU A 36 -15.96 -34.73 -0.65
N VAL A 37 -15.22 -34.18 0.32
CA VAL A 37 -15.02 -34.85 1.62
C VAL A 37 -16.34 -34.93 2.40
N VAL A 38 -17.11 -33.85 2.46
CA VAL A 38 -18.39 -33.82 3.20
C VAL A 38 -19.42 -34.75 2.55
N SER A 39 -19.52 -34.76 1.21
CA SER A 39 -20.45 -35.64 0.50
C SER A 39 -20.08 -37.11 0.67
N GLY A 40 -18.80 -37.45 0.54
CA GLY A 40 -18.29 -38.81 0.75
C GLY A 40 -18.54 -39.32 2.18
N LEU A 41 -18.23 -38.51 3.20
CA LEU A 41 -18.48 -38.88 4.61
C LEU A 41 -19.97 -39.05 4.92
N SER A 42 -20.83 -38.18 4.37
CA SER A 42 -22.29 -38.26 4.55
C SER A 42 -22.86 -39.54 3.91
N SER A 43 -22.36 -39.92 2.74
CA SER A 43 -22.76 -41.15 2.04
C SER A 43 -22.33 -42.41 2.81
N ILE A 44 -21.12 -42.44 3.38
CA ILE A 44 -20.67 -43.55 4.22
C ILE A 44 -21.56 -43.67 5.47
N GLY A 45 -21.82 -42.56 6.16
CA GLY A 45 -22.69 -42.54 7.34
C GLY A 45 -24.08 -43.11 7.06
N LEU A 46 -24.68 -42.76 5.91
CA LEU A 46 -25.98 -43.30 5.49
C LEU A 46 -25.93 -44.81 5.22
N THR A 47 -24.84 -45.33 4.64
CA THR A 47 -24.69 -46.77 4.36
C THR A 47 -24.45 -47.61 5.61
N THR A 48 -23.81 -47.06 6.66
CA THR A 48 -23.44 -47.82 7.87
C THR A 48 -24.41 -47.68 9.03
N ALA A 49 -25.22 -46.60 9.10
CA ALA A 49 -25.93 -46.22 10.33
C ALA A 49 -27.40 -46.66 10.43
N LEU A 50 -28.01 -47.22 9.39
CA LEU A 50 -29.41 -47.68 9.45
C LEU A 50 -29.50 -49.21 9.47
N LYS A 51 -29.16 -49.78 10.63
CA LYS A 51 -29.61 -51.11 11.03
C LYS A 51 -30.65 -50.93 12.12
N ILE A 52 -31.91 -51.25 11.82
CA ILE A 52 -32.98 -51.27 12.81
C ILE A 52 -33.18 -52.74 13.19
N ALA A 53 -32.88 -53.08 14.44
CA ALA A 53 -33.14 -54.40 15.00
C ALA A 53 -34.33 -54.32 15.95
N PHE A 54 -35.34 -55.15 15.74
CA PHE A 54 -36.48 -55.31 16.62
C PHE A 54 -36.45 -56.71 17.22
N ILE A 55 -36.41 -56.82 18.55
CA ILE A 55 -36.40 -58.10 19.25
C ILE A 55 -37.81 -58.37 19.76
N THR A 56 -38.42 -59.49 19.37
CA THR A 56 -39.75 -59.87 19.86
C THR A 56 -39.64 -60.52 21.26
N PRO A 57 -40.70 -60.47 22.08
CA PRO A 57 -40.70 -61.06 23.43
C PRO A 57 -40.44 -62.57 23.48
N GLU A 58 -40.61 -63.27 22.35
CA GLU A 58 -40.35 -64.71 22.20
C GLU A 58 -38.91 -65.04 21.78
N GLY A 59 -38.05 -64.02 21.63
CA GLY A 59 -36.61 -64.18 21.35
C GLY A 59 -36.21 -64.14 19.87
N TYR A 60 -37.11 -63.76 18.96
CA TYR A 60 -36.77 -63.60 17.54
C TYR A 60 -36.26 -62.18 17.26
N GLU A 61 -35.12 -62.06 16.59
CA GLU A 61 -34.59 -60.78 16.10
C GLU A 61 -35.00 -60.54 14.65
N LEU A 62 -35.65 -59.39 14.40
CA LEU A 62 -35.96 -58.91 13.06
C LEU A 62 -35.06 -57.71 12.74
N THR A 63 -34.07 -57.91 11.87
CA THR A 63 -33.14 -56.86 11.43
C THR A 63 -33.53 -56.36 10.04
N ALA A 64 -33.81 -55.06 9.93
CA ALA A 64 -33.93 -54.37 8.65
C ALA A 64 -32.65 -53.57 8.38
N SER A 65 -31.94 -53.95 7.31
CA SER A 65 -30.76 -53.24 6.78
C SER A 65 -31.04 -52.78 5.35
N PHE A 66 -30.82 -51.49 5.08
CA PHE A 66 -31.16 -50.90 3.77
C PHE A 66 -30.20 -51.30 2.62
N PHE A 67 -29.00 -51.80 2.91
CA PHE A 67 -27.97 -52.04 1.88
C PHE A 67 -27.10 -53.26 2.19
N GLU A 68 -27.61 -54.47 1.99
CA GLU A 68 -26.80 -55.71 1.96
C GLU A 68 -26.41 -56.17 0.54
N ASN A 69 -26.69 -55.35 -0.49
CA ASN A 69 -26.41 -55.67 -1.90
C ASN A 69 -25.09 -55.03 -2.40
N ASP A 70 -24.61 -55.51 -3.55
CA ASP A 70 -23.46 -54.96 -4.31
C ASP A 70 -23.51 -53.43 -4.51
N THR A 71 -24.71 -52.85 -4.49
CA THR A 71 -24.94 -51.39 -4.55
C THR A 71 -24.36 -50.65 -3.34
N GLY A 72 -24.40 -51.23 -2.14
CA GLY A 72 -23.81 -50.65 -0.93
C GLY A 72 -22.28 -50.60 -1.01
N ILE A 73 -21.67 -51.68 -1.52
CA ILE A 73 -20.22 -51.76 -1.77
C ILE A 73 -19.81 -50.72 -2.82
N PHE A 74 -20.59 -50.59 -3.90
CA PHE A 74 -20.36 -49.58 -4.94
C PHE A 74 -20.42 -48.14 -4.40
N ILE A 75 -21.41 -47.82 -3.55
CA ILE A 75 -21.53 -46.51 -2.89
C ILE A 75 -20.33 -46.25 -1.96
N LEU A 76 -19.88 -47.25 -1.20
CA LEU A 76 -18.70 -47.13 -0.34
C LEU A 76 -17.42 -46.85 -1.14
N LEU A 77 -17.24 -47.51 -2.30
CA LEU A 77 -16.09 -47.30 -3.17
C LEU A 77 -16.07 -45.89 -3.78
N ILE A 78 -17.21 -45.41 -4.30
CA ILE A 78 -17.34 -44.04 -4.82
C ILE A 78 -17.10 -43.01 -3.72
N SER A 79 -17.70 -43.22 -2.55
CA SER A 79 -17.56 -42.31 -1.41
C SER A 79 -16.12 -42.22 -0.93
N SER A 80 -15.41 -43.36 -0.89
CA SER A 80 -13.98 -43.40 -0.57
C SER A 80 -13.15 -42.66 -1.61
N CYS A 81 -13.47 -42.78 -2.90
CA CYS A 81 -12.82 -42.03 -3.97
C CYS A 81 -13.01 -40.51 -3.80
N PHE A 82 -14.23 -40.06 -3.47
CA PHE A 82 -14.51 -38.64 -3.22
C PHE A 82 -13.70 -38.09 -2.04
N ILE A 83 -13.56 -38.88 -0.97
CA ILE A 83 -12.75 -38.50 0.18
C ILE A 83 -11.26 -38.38 -0.22
N ILE A 84 -10.72 -39.37 -0.92
CA ILE A 84 -9.31 -39.36 -1.36
C ILE A 84 -9.03 -38.17 -2.27
N VAL A 85 -9.86 -37.96 -3.30
CA VAL A 85 -9.71 -36.83 -4.23
C VAL A 85 -9.90 -35.50 -3.51
N GLY A 86 -10.87 -35.41 -2.60
CA GLY A 86 -11.12 -34.22 -1.79
C GLY A 86 -9.93 -33.84 -0.91
N PHE A 87 -9.34 -34.80 -0.20
CA PHE A 87 -8.12 -34.59 0.59
C PHE A 87 -6.93 -34.22 -0.29
N PHE A 88 -6.75 -34.88 -1.44
CA PHE A 88 -5.69 -34.55 -2.38
C PHE A 88 -5.79 -33.09 -2.85
N LEU A 89 -6.99 -32.62 -3.22
CA LEU A 89 -7.21 -31.23 -3.62
C LEU A 89 -6.93 -30.23 -2.49
N ILE A 90 -7.30 -30.55 -1.26
CA ILE A 90 -7.03 -29.71 -0.08
C ILE A 90 -5.52 -29.65 0.20
N ILE A 91 -4.81 -30.79 0.12
CA ILE A 91 -3.36 -30.87 0.31
C ILE A 91 -2.63 -30.13 -0.81
N TYR A 92 -3.05 -30.32 -2.06
CA TYR A 92 -2.47 -29.64 -3.21
C TYR A 92 -2.65 -28.11 -3.12
N ASP A 93 -3.85 -27.65 -2.73
CA ASP A 93 -4.12 -26.24 -2.45
C ASP A 93 -3.23 -25.70 -1.31
N ALA A 94 -3.03 -26.49 -0.24
CA ALA A 94 -2.14 -26.13 0.85
C ALA A 94 -0.68 -26.04 0.40
N LEU A 95 -0.20 -26.97 -0.45
CA LEU A 95 1.16 -26.96 -0.99
C LEU A 95 1.39 -25.78 -1.95
N LEU A 96 0.42 -25.46 -2.81
CA LEU A 96 0.45 -24.26 -3.64
C LEU A 96 0.50 -23.00 -2.76
N THR A 97 -0.34 -22.93 -1.73
CA THR A 97 -0.34 -21.81 -0.78
C THR A 97 1.02 -21.66 -0.09
N ILE A 98 1.65 -22.76 0.36
CA ILE A 98 2.97 -22.74 0.99
C ILE A 98 4.03 -22.25 -0.01
N LYS A 99 3.99 -22.77 -1.24
CA LYS A 99 4.91 -22.35 -2.31
C LYS A 99 4.76 -20.87 -2.67
N ASP A 100 3.52 -20.37 -2.73
CA ASP A 100 3.23 -18.97 -3.02
C ASP A 100 3.53 -18.05 -1.83
N SER A 101 3.42 -18.55 -0.60
CA SER A 101 3.83 -17.84 0.62
C SER A 101 5.35 -17.68 0.77
N GLY A 102 6.14 -18.49 0.05
CA GLY A 102 7.60 -18.39 0.01
C GLY A 102 8.14 -17.22 -0.83
N LYS A 103 7.32 -16.66 -1.73
CA LYS A 103 7.65 -15.47 -2.52
C LYS A 103 7.17 -14.23 -1.76
N ALA A 104 8.08 -13.28 -1.54
CA ALA A 104 7.73 -11.99 -0.93
C ALA A 104 6.86 -11.21 -1.93
N ASN A 105 5.54 -11.26 -1.75
CA ASN A 105 4.58 -10.55 -2.61
C ASN A 105 4.50 -9.05 -2.25
N ASN A 106 5.05 -8.66 -1.10
CA ASN A 106 5.07 -7.28 -0.65
C ASN A 106 6.37 -6.59 -1.09
N ILE A 107 6.23 -5.41 -1.70
CA ILE A 107 7.36 -4.60 -2.14
C ILE A 107 7.47 -3.38 -1.23
N LEU A 108 8.66 -3.13 -0.72
CA LEU A 108 9.00 -1.91 -0.01
C LEU A 108 9.79 -1.00 -0.95
N VAL A 109 9.30 0.22 -1.17
CA VAL A 109 10.06 1.30 -1.81
C VAL A 109 10.59 2.21 -0.71
N GLU A 110 11.91 2.18 -0.53
CA GLU A 110 12.63 3.01 0.43
C GLU A 110 13.32 4.16 -0.31
N HIS A 111 12.88 5.39 -0.08
CA HIS A 111 13.35 6.57 -0.81
C HIS A 111 14.26 7.44 0.08
N ILE A 112 15.57 7.27 -0.08
CA ILE A 112 16.61 7.89 0.73
C ILE A 112 17.15 9.11 0.00
N ALA A 113 17.36 10.19 0.73
CA ALA A 113 17.94 11.43 0.21
C ALA A 113 19.23 11.79 0.98
N LEU A 114 19.21 12.90 1.71
CA LEU A 114 20.37 13.56 2.29
C LEU A 114 21.32 12.64 3.07
N PHE A 115 20.81 11.81 3.99
CA PHE A 115 21.65 10.96 4.83
C PHE A 115 21.33 9.50 4.57
N LYS A 116 22.39 8.74 4.23
CA LYS A 116 22.32 7.29 4.23
C LYS A 116 22.12 6.81 5.67
N PRO A 117 21.04 6.05 5.97
CA PRO A 117 20.85 5.52 7.31
C PRO A 117 22.03 4.63 7.70
N LEU A 118 22.66 4.91 8.85
CA LEU A 118 23.76 4.09 9.38
C LEU A 118 23.28 2.70 9.85
N SER A 119 21.98 2.54 10.09
CA SER A 119 21.34 1.26 10.37
C SER A 119 20.10 1.09 9.48
N SER A 120 19.85 -0.13 8.99
CA SER A 120 18.70 -0.43 8.13
C SER A 120 17.41 -0.59 8.93
N SER A 121 17.08 0.40 9.77
CA SER A 121 15.90 0.35 10.64
C SER A 121 14.63 0.19 9.82
N PHE A 122 14.47 0.91 8.70
CA PHE A 122 13.22 0.92 7.96
C PHE A 122 12.78 -0.46 7.44
N LEU A 123 13.62 -1.12 6.63
CA LEU A 123 13.33 -2.46 6.11
C LEU A 123 13.04 -3.46 7.25
N SER A 124 13.82 -3.39 8.34
CA SER A 124 13.63 -4.28 9.48
C SER A 124 12.30 -4.04 10.19
N THR A 125 11.91 -2.78 10.38
CA THR A 125 10.65 -2.38 11.01
C THR A 125 9.45 -2.81 10.16
N VAL A 126 9.48 -2.55 8.86
CA VAL A 126 8.40 -2.97 7.95
C VAL A 126 8.32 -4.49 7.88
N THR A 127 9.46 -5.17 7.81
CA THR A 127 9.50 -6.64 7.76
C THR A 127 8.94 -7.27 9.03
N LYS A 128 9.27 -6.71 10.21
CA LYS A 128 8.73 -7.13 11.50
C LYS A 128 7.22 -6.92 11.58
N ALA A 129 6.72 -5.80 11.06
CA ALA A 129 5.30 -5.44 11.15
C ALA A 129 4.40 -6.13 10.12
N LYS A 130 4.92 -6.42 8.92
CA LYS A 130 4.11 -6.80 7.75
C LYS A 130 4.64 -8.04 7.01
N GLY A 131 5.66 -8.70 7.54
CA GLY A 131 6.25 -9.91 6.99
C GLY A 131 7.31 -9.64 5.93
N LYS A 132 7.77 -10.68 5.23
CA LYS A 132 8.90 -10.60 4.30
C LYS A 132 8.65 -9.58 3.17
N MET A 133 9.59 -8.65 3.01
CA MET A 133 9.55 -7.59 2.00
C MET A 133 10.63 -7.79 0.93
N ARG A 134 10.30 -7.48 -0.32
CA ARG A 134 11.31 -7.18 -1.34
C ARG A 134 11.57 -5.68 -1.34
N CYS A 135 12.76 -5.26 -0.93
CA CYS A 135 13.12 -3.85 -0.88
C CYS A 135 13.68 -3.36 -2.21
N VAL A 136 13.14 -2.25 -2.72
CA VAL A 136 13.70 -1.44 -3.79
C VAL A 136 14.12 -0.11 -3.17
N LYS A 137 15.42 0.14 -3.15
CA LYS A 137 15.98 1.36 -2.59
C LYS A 137 16.23 2.37 -3.69
N ILE A 138 15.74 3.59 -3.49
CA ILE A 138 16.09 4.78 -4.26
C ILE A 138 17.04 5.56 -3.36
N ASP A 139 18.35 5.35 -3.50
CA ASP A 139 19.37 5.99 -2.67
C ASP A 139 19.95 7.18 -3.43
N LEU A 140 19.52 8.38 -3.07
CA LEU A 140 19.98 9.62 -3.72
C LEU A 140 21.14 10.28 -2.97
N SER A 141 21.65 9.65 -1.89
CA SER A 141 22.67 10.27 -1.03
C SER A 141 23.97 10.60 -1.76
N GLU A 142 24.29 9.89 -2.84
CA GLU A 142 25.45 10.17 -3.70
C GLU A 142 25.34 11.48 -4.49
N TYR A 143 24.12 11.95 -4.74
CA TYR A 143 23.87 13.21 -5.45
C TYR A 143 23.90 14.45 -4.54
N TYR A 144 24.06 14.26 -3.23
CA TYR A 144 24.15 15.33 -2.25
C TYR A 144 25.59 15.75 -2.00
N ARG A 145 25.86 17.07 -2.02
CA ARG A 145 27.12 17.68 -1.57
C ARG A 145 26.79 18.80 -0.61
N ASP A 146 27.43 18.81 0.56
CA ASP A 146 27.23 19.81 1.61
C ASP A 146 25.76 20.07 2.00
N GLY A 147 24.93 19.04 1.92
CA GLY A 147 23.51 19.15 2.27
C GLY A 147 22.57 19.53 1.12
N VAL A 148 23.12 19.76 -0.08
CA VAL A 148 22.38 20.22 -1.27
C VAL A 148 22.42 19.16 -2.37
N LEU A 149 21.27 18.91 -3.00
CA LEU A 149 21.19 18.03 -4.16
C LEU A 149 21.89 18.70 -5.35
N SER A 150 23.10 18.25 -5.67
CA SER A 150 23.98 18.86 -6.67
C SER A 150 23.71 18.39 -8.10
N GLU A 151 23.14 17.20 -8.25
CA GLU A 151 22.86 16.57 -9.55
C GLU A 151 21.36 16.20 -9.67
N PRO A 152 20.43 17.19 -9.72
CA PRO A 152 19.00 16.90 -9.67
C PRO A 152 18.49 16.08 -10.85
N SER A 153 19.06 16.26 -12.05
CA SER A 153 18.65 15.53 -13.25
C SER A 153 18.93 14.03 -13.14
N ASP A 154 20.09 13.67 -12.59
CA ASP A 154 20.48 12.27 -12.38
C ASP A 154 19.64 11.63 -11.28
N ALA A 155 19.40 12.35 -10.19
CA ALA A 155 18.49 11.92 -9.13
C ALA A 155 17.05 11.65 -9.63
N VAL A 156 16.53 12.50 -10.52
CA VAL A 156 15.23 12.29 -11.18
C VAL A 156 15.24 11.03 -12.05
N ASN A 157 16.31 10.83 -12.82
CA ASN A 157 16.44 9.67 -13.69
C ASN A 157 16.49 8.37 -12.89
N ASP A 158 17.29 8.32 -11.82
CA ASP A 158 17.39 7.15 -10.94
C ASP A 158 16.09 6.85 -10.22
N THR A 159 15.43 7.89 -9.69
CA THR A 159 14.09 7.74 -9.11
C THR A 159 13.13 7.08 -10.11
N ARG A 160 13.10 7.56 -11.36
CA ARG A 160 12.25 7.00 -12.42
C ARG A 160 12.61 5.54 -12.75
N VAL A 161 13.90 5.22 -12.90
CA VAL A 161 14.36 3.87 -13.22
C VAL A 161 14.01 2.89 -12.09
N MET A 162 14.27 3.26 -10.84
CA MET A 162 14.01 2.41 -9.69
C MET A 162 12.52 2.21 -9.43
N LEU A 163 11.70 3.26 -9.59
CA LEU A 163 10.24 3.11 -9.52
C LEU A 163 9.70 2.21 -10.63
N LYS A 164 10.21 2.34 -11.87
CA LYS A 164 9.83 1.44 -12.97
C LYS A 164 10.16 -0.01 -12.65
N ASN A 165 11.34 -0.28 -12.07
CA ASN A 165 11.75 -1.61 -11.65
C ASN A 165 10.88 -2.16 -10.51
N ALA A 166 10.47 -1.30 -9.56
CA ALA A 166 9.54 -1.67 -8.49
C ALA A 166 8.16 -2.05 -9.04
N VAL A 167 7.60 -1.23 -9.94
CA VAL A 167 6.30 -1.48 -10.57
C VAL A 167 6.35 -2.72 -11.47
N ALA A 168 7.39 -2.91 -12.28
CA ALA A 168 7.54 -4.10 -13.10
C ALA A 168 7.60 -5.38 -12.24
N SER A 169 8.32 -5.33 -11.11
CA SER A 169 8.39 -6.44 -10.17
C SER A 169 7.04 -6.78 -9.52
N LEU A 170 6.15 -5.80 -9.35
CA LEU A 170 4.75 -6.02 -8.94
C LEU A 170 3.89 -6.54 -10.08
N SER A 171 4.11 -6.04 -11.29
CA SER A 171 3.41 -6.46 -12.49
C SER A 171 3.63 -7.95 -12.77
N ASP A 172 4.85 -8.43 -12.55
CA ASP A 172 5.20 -9.86 -12.68
C ASP A 172 4.56 -10.73 -11.57
N ALA A 173 4.06 -10.09 -10.50
CA ALA A 173 3.27 -10.73 -9.44
C ALA A 173 1.75 -10.58 -9.64
N ILE A 174 1.29 -9.98 -10.75
CA ILE A 174 -0.13 -9.83 -11.09
C ILE A 174 -0.78 -11.20 -11.23
N GLY A 175 -1.92 -11.37 -10.53
CA GLY A 175 -2.59 -12.66 -10.33
C GLY A 175 -2.62 -13.10 -8.87
N ASN A 176 -1.84 -12.43 -8.00
CA ASN A 176 -1.87 -12.65 -6.57
C ASN A 176 -2.62 -11.49 -5.87
N GLU A 177 -3.84 -11.76 -5.40
CA GLU A 177 -4.70 -10.79 -4.66
C GLU A 177 -4.07 -10.24 -3.36
N SER A 178 -2.85 -10.67 -3.01
CA SER A 178 -2.17 -10.37 -1.75
C SER A 178 -0.90 -9.50 -1.87
N ALA A 179 -0.50 -9.07 -3.07
CA ALA A 179 0.67 -8.19 -3.22
C ALA A 179 0.36 -6.75 -2.78
N SER A 180 1.14 -6.21 -1.84
CA SER A 180 0.99 -4.82 -1.37
C SER A 180 2.28 -4.01 -1.52
N ILE A 181 2.13 -2.71 -1.80
CA ILE A 181 3.25 -1.77 -1.89
C ILE A 181 3.35 -1.01 -0.57
N HIS A 182 4.54 -0.95 -0.02
CA HIS A 182 4.91 -0.09 1.08
C HIS A 182 5.81 1.02 0.56
N TYR A 183 5.57 2.26 0.97
CA TYR A 183 6.39 3.40 0.60
C TYR A 183 6.74 4.22 1.84
N GLY A 184 8.00 4.60 1.96
CA GLY A 184 8.48 5.50 2.99
C GLY A 184 9.90 5.96 2.69
N GLY A 185 10.38 6.92 3.47
CA GLY A 185 11.66 7.56 3.23
C GLY A 185 11.60 9.06 3.44
N THR A 186 12.69 9.73 3.06
CA THR A 186 12.86 11.18 3.19
C THR A 186 13.28 11.80 1.86
N PRO A 187 12.53 11.58 0.76
CA PRO A 187 12.87 12.16 -0.54
C PRO A 187 12.83 13.69 -0.53
N PRO A 188 13.50 14.35 -1.49
CA PRO A 188 13.17 15.72 -1.89
C PRO A 188 11.66 15.84 -2.13
N VAL A 189 11.09 17.00 -1.81
CA VAL A 189 9.64 17.25 -1.91
C VAL A 189 9.14 16.95 -3.31
N CYS A 190 9.86 17.45 -4.32
CA CYS A 190 9.52 17.26 -5.73
C CYS A 190 9.55 15.78 -6.16
N LEU A 191 10.52 14.99 -5.69
CA LEU A 191 10.63 13.57 -5.99
C LEU A 191 9.60 12.74 -5.22
N GLY A 192 9.17 13.18 -4.04
CA GLY A 192 8.02 12.60 -3.34
C GLY A 192 6.73 12.73 -4.15
N PHE A 193 6.43 13.94 -4.63
CA PHE A 193 5.29 14.17 -5.54
C PHE A 193 5.39 13.34 -6.82
N TYR A 194 6.55 13.35 -7.47
CA TYR A 194 6.75 12.58 -8.70
C TYR A 194 6.59 11.07 -8.47
N SER A 195 7.09 10.54 -7.35
CA SER A 195 6.93 9.12 -6.99
C SER A 195 5.47 8.73 -6.87
N GLY A 196 4.67 9.59 -6.23
CA GLY A 196 3.22 9.43 -6.15
C GLY A 196 2.55 9.46 -7.52
N PHE A 197 2.87 10.46 -8.34
CA PHE A 197 2.34 10.58 -9.71
C PHE A 197 2.68 9.37 -10.57
N PHE A 198 3.92 8.87 -10.48
CA PHE A 198 4.39 7.72 -11.24
C PHE A 198 3.64 6.43 -10.89
N ILE A 199 3.39 6.20 -9.60
CA ILE A 199 2.63 5.03 -9.13
C ILE A 199 1.12 5.18 -9.43
N GLY A 200 0.60 6.40 -9.41
CA GLY A 200 -0.79 6.72 -9.74
C GLY A 200 -1.78 6.48 -8.60
N ASN A 201 -3.06 6.81 -8.86
CA ASN A 201 -4.14 6.76 -7.87
C ASN A 201 -4.93 5.44 -7.81
N THR A 202 -4.73 4.52 -8.75
CA THR A 202 -5.41 3.22 -8.79
C THR A 202 -4.73 2.18 -7.91
N THR A 203 -3.47 2.41 -7.55
CA THR A 203 -2.67 1.51 -6.73
C THR A 203 -2.77 1.87 -5.25
N SER A 204 -3.17 0.91 -4.43
CA SER A 204 -3.15 1.04 -2.97
C SER A 204 -1.71 0.92 -2.45
N VAL A 205 -1.28 1.90 -1.67
CA VAL A 205 0.08 1.97 -1.10
C VAL A 205 -0.04 2.19 0.41
N MET A 206 0.68 1.38 1.18
CA MET A 206 0.84 1.57 2.62
C MET A 206 1.99 2.53 2.90
N LEU A 207 1.67 3.65 3.53
CA LEU A 207 2.62 4.74 3.76
C LEU A 207 3.27 4.63 5.13
N TRP A 208 4.54 5.03 5.19
CA TRP A 208 5.36 5.03 6.39
C TRP A 208 6.08 6.36 6.52
N ASP A 209 6.06 6.90 7.73
CA ASP A 209 6.83 8.09 8.11
C ASP A 209 7.79 7.73 9.26
N TYR A 210 8.78 8.58 9.45
CA TYR A 210 9.73 8.49 10.55
C TYR A 210 9.33 9.47 11.64
N ASP A 211 9.01 8.97 12.83
CA ASP A 211 8.79 9.79 14.00
C ASP A 211 10.14 10.25 14.55
N ARG A 212 10.32 11.57 14.65
CA ARG A 212 11.57 12.17 15.10
C ARG A 212 11.72 12.17 16.62
N ASP A 213 10.62 12.12 17.35
CA ASP A 213 10.58 12.12 18.81
C ASP A 213 10.77 10.69 19.37
N LEU A 214 10.18 9.70 18.69
CA LEU A 214 10.32 8.28 19.02
C LEU A 214 11.49 7.59 18.30
N GLU A 215 12.11 8.27 17.34
CA GLU A 215 13.22 7.78 16.51
C GLU A 215 12.90 6.48 15.76
N GLU A 216 11.64 6.25 15.40
CA GLU A 216 11.18 5.02 14.76
C GLU A 216 10.30 5.23 13.53
N TRP A 217 10.35 4.26 12.61
CA TRP A 217 9.44 4.20 11.49
C TRP A 217 8.08 3.67 11.94
N HIS A 218 7.01 4.34 11.51
CA HIS A 218 5.66 3.89 11.79
C HIS A 218 4.79 3.95 10.53
N CYS A 219 3.78 3.08 10.49
CA CYS A 219 2.74 3.17 9.48
C CYS A 219 1.88 4.41 9.78
N LEU A 220 1.27 5.03 8.76
CA LEU A 220 0.26 6.06 9.01
C LEU A 220 -1.00 5.39 9.57
N ASP A 221 -1.06 5.22 10.89
CA ASP A 221 -2.22 4.65 11.61
C ASP A 221 -2.57 5.46 12.87
N ARG A 222 -1.94 6.63 13.05
CA ARG A 222 -2.21 7.51 14.19
C ARG A 222 -3.64 8.02 14.20
N SER A 223 -4.13 8.23 15.42
CA SER A 223 -5.46 8.73 15.70
C SER A 223 -5.72 10.10 15.05
N PHE A 224 -7.01 10.37 14.83
CA PHE A 224 -7.46 11.61 14.23
C PHE A 224 -7.36 12.77 15.25
N ASP A 225 -6.74 13.87 14.85
CA ASP A 225 -6.78 15.14 15.59
C ASP A 225 -7.61 16.22 14.84
N SER A 226 -7.91 17.31 15.52
CA SER A 226 -8.69 18.43 14.99
C SER A 226 -7.88 19.42 14.13
N ASN A 227 -6.55 19.30 14.07
CA ASN A 227 -5.68 20.18 13.30
C ASN A 227 -5.70 19.76 11.82
N GLN A 228 -6.56 20.42 11.04
CA GLN A 228 -6.82 20.11 9.64
C GLN A 228 -6.30 21.22 8.73
N PRO A 229 -5.76 20.92 7.54
CA PRO A 229 -5.36 21.95 6.60
C PRO A 229 -6.57 22.79 6.18
N ILE A 230 -6.40 24.11 6.14
CA ILE A 230 -7.39 25.05 5.63
C ILE A 230 -6.93 25.50 4.24
N ILE A 231 -7.84 25.45 3.27
CA ILE A 231 -7.63 25.92 1.91
C ILE A 231 -8.21 27.33 1.81
N ASP A 232 -7.36 28.29 1.48
CA ASP A 232 -7.72 29.68 1.18
C ASP A 232 -7.61 29.92 -0.33
N GLU A 233 -8.76 30.17 -0.96
CA GLU A 233 -8.90 30.43 -2.40
C GLU A 233 -9.19 31.92 -2.69
N SER A 234 -9.03 32.82 -1.71
CA SER A 234 -9.37 34.25 -1.87
C SER A 234 -8.59 34.96 -2.99
N GLU A 235 -7.38 34.50 -3.28
CA GLU A 235 -6.51 35.04 -4.34
C GLU A 235 -6.52 34.17 -5.62
N TYR A 236 -7.42 33.20 -5.72
CA TYR A 236 -7.55 32.37 -6.92
C TYR A 236 -8.18 33.15 -8.08
N LYS A 237 -7.51 33.12 -9.23
CA LYS A 237 -7.93 33.77 -10.47
C LYS A 237 -8.08 32.73 -11.58
N GLN A 238 -9.33 32.50 -12.01
CA GLN A 238 -9.69 31.51 -13.03
C GLN A 238 -9.33 31.95 -14.46
N ASP A 239 -9.08 33.24 -14.68
CA ASP A 239 -8.74 33.84 -15.98
C ASP A 239 -7.25 33.75 -16.33
N LEU A 240 -6.40 33.30 -15.39
CA LEU A 240 -4.98 33.10 -15.63
C LEU A 240 -4.67 31.66 -16.01
N ASP A 241 -3.69 31.47 -16.89
CA ASP A 241 -3.24 30.15 -17.35
C ASP A 241 -2.49 29.34 -16.26
N GLU A 242 -2.05 30.00 -15.18
CA GLU A 242 -1.18 29.42 -14.16
C GLU A 242 -1.67 29.73 -12.74
N VAL A 243 -1.64 28.72 -11.86
CA VAL A 243 -1.99 28.84 -10.44
C VAL A 243 -0.83 28.37 -9.56
N CYS A 244 -0.64 29.02 -8.41
CA CYS A 244 0.34 28.65 -7.41
C CYS A 244 -0.34 28.08 -6.15
N LEU A 245 0.07 26.87 -5.76
CA LEU A 245 -0.33 26.21 -4.52
C LEU A 245 0.81 26.31 -3.51
N ILE A 246 0.49 26.82 -2.32
CA ILE A 246 1.44 26.97 -1.22
C ILE A 246 0.99 26.09 -0.06
N PHE A 247 1.70 25.01 0.22
CA PHE A 247 1.41 24.10 1.34
C PHE A 247 2.32 24.40 2.54
N SER A 248 1.78 25.13 3.52
CA SER A 248 2.42 25.40 4.81
C SER A 248 1.89 24.43 5.88
N ILE A 249 2.34 23.18 5.83
CA ILE A 249 1.85 22.10 6.70
C ILE A 249 2.78 21.90 7.90
N SER A 250 4.06 21.67 7.64
CA SER A 250 5.09 21.45 8.67
C SER A 250 5.96 22.66 8.93
N PHE A 251 6.05 23.59 7.97
CA PHE A 251 6.71 24.88 8.12
C PHE A 251 5.88 25.97 7.45
N ASN A 252 5.99 27.21 7.95
CA ASN A 252 5.41 28.36 7.29
C ASN A 252 6.33 28.82 6.15
N ILE A 253 5.95 28.54 4.92
CA ILE A 253 6.73 28.89 3.72
C ILE A 253 6.07 29.99 2.88
N GLU A 254 4.93 30.50 3.32
CA GLU A 254 4.04 31.34 2.50
C GLU A 254 4.74 32.59 1.97
N LYS A 255 5.43 33.33 2.83
CA LYS A 255 6.15 34.54 2.43
C LYS A 255 7.17 34.26 1.33
N VAL A 256 8.04 33.26 1.54
CA VAL A 256 9.13 32.93 0.62
C VAL A 256 8.58 32.39 -0.71
N ALA A 257 7.54 31.57 -0.66
CA ALA A 257 6.88 31.04 -1.86
C ALA A 257 6.21 32.16 -2.69
N ARG A 258 5.58 33.14 -2.02
CA ARG A 258 4.97 34.33 -2.67
C ARG A 258 6.02 35.23 -3.33
N GLU A 259 7.17 35.43 -2.69
CA GLU A 259 8.30 36.17 -3.28
C GLU A 259 8.91 35.43 -4.48
N THR A 260 8.80 34.09 -4.50
CA THR A 260 9.36 33.23 -5.54
C THR A 260 8.43 33.03 -6.74
N THR A 261 7.12 32.93 -6.55
CA THR A 261 6.17 32.68 -7.64
C THR A 261 6.09 33.85 -8.64
N ASN A 262 5.64 33.55 -9.87
CA ASN A 262 5.46 34.52 -10.95
C ASN A 262 3.98 34.76 -11.30
N THR A 263 3.05 33.99 -10.70
CA THR A 263 1.61 34.16 -10.90
C THR A 263 0.97 34.86 -9.72
N SER A 264 -0.09 35.63 -9.99
CA SER A 264 -0.94 36.25 -8.97
C SER A 264 -2.19 35.43 -8.63
N SER A 265 -2.40 34.28 -9.29
CA SER A 265 -3.42 33.30 -8.90
C SER A 265 -2.82 32.36 -7.86
N ILE A 266 -3.20 32.54 -6.59
CA ILE A 266 -2.59 31.84 -5.46
C ILE A 266 -3.66 31.16 -4.63
N ILE A 267 -3.42 29.90 -4.25
CA ILE A 267 -4.18 29.18 -3.25
C ILE A 267 -3.22 28.76 -2.14
N THR A 268 -3.57 29.13 -0.90
CA THR A 268 -2.77 28.80 0.27
C THR A 268 -3.43 27.66 1.03
N ILE A 269 -2.66 26.61 1.33
CA ILE A 269 -3.08 25.48 2.15
C ILE A 269 -2.23 25.51 3.42
N LYS A 270 -2.86 25.77 4.56
CA LYS A 270 -2.13 26.00 5.81
C LYS A 270 -2.75 25.26 6.98
N MET A 271 -1.89 24.71 7.83
CA MET A 271 -2.33 24.18 9.13
C MET A 271 -2.62 25.33 10.11
N PRO A 272 -3.72 25.29 10.88
CA PRO A 272 -3.95 26.20 12.00
C PRO A 272 -2.77 26.21 12.98
N HIS A 273 -2.26 25.02 13.30
CA HIS A 273 -1.05 24.83 14.09
C HIS A 273 0.01 24.12 13.26
N ILE A 274 1.08 24.83 12.90
CA ILE A 274 2.19 24.29 12.12
C ILE A 274 3.13 23.49 13.04
N GLY A 275 3.52 22.30 12.60
CA GLY A 275 4.38 21.41 13.35
C GLY A 275 4.79 20.19 12.53
N HIS A 276 5.82 19.49 13.02
CA HIS A 276 6.22 18.20 12.47
C HIS A 276 5.10 17.17 12.65
N ASP A 277 5.06 16.16 11.78
CA ASP A 277 4.14 15.02 11.85
C ASP A 277 2.62 15.35 11.87
N ASN A 278 2.25 16.60 11.58
CA ASN A 278 0.89 17.09 11.35
C ASN A 278 0.01 16.25 10.39
N MET A 279 0.59 15.53 9.42
CA MET A 279 -0.15 14.66 8.48
C MET A 279 0.12 13.16 8.67
N SER A 280 0.62 12.75 9.84
CA SER A 280 0.92 11.35 10.19
C SER A 280 -0.31 10.45 10.42
N SER A 281 -1.52 10.99 10.33
CA SER A 281 -2.79 10.23 10.41
C SER A 281 -3.33 9.92 9.02
N LEU A 282 -3.53 8.63 8.72
CA LEU A 282 -4.08 8.19 7.43
C LEU A 282 -5.48 8.74 7.17
N SER A 283 -6.34 8.82 8.19
CA SER A 283 -7.70 9.34 8.01
C SER A 283 -7.70 10.82 7.61
N LYS A 284 -6.85 11.63 8.26
CA LYS A 284 -6.62 13.04 7.91
C LYS A 284 -6.08 13.17 6.48
N LEU A 285 -5.07 12.38 6.15
CA LEU A 285 -4.46 12.37 4.82
C LEU A 285 -5.45 11.96 3.72
N LEU A 286 -6.27 10.95 3.95
CA LEU A 286 -7.31 10.50 3.01
C LEU A 286 -8.45 11.51 2.85
N LYS A 287 -8.77 12.27 3.90
CA LYS A 287 -9.72 13.38 3.80
C LYS A 287 -9.17 14.47 2.89
N PHE A 288 -7.99 14.99 3.20
CA PHE A 288 -7.36 16.06 2.42
C PHE A 288 -7.05 15.63 0.97
N LYS A 289 -6.70 14.36 0.74
CA LYS A 289 -6.55 13.76 -0.59
C LYS A 289 -7.77 14.01 -1.49
N LYS A 290 -8.99 13.98 -0.95
CA LYS A 290 -10.22 14.25 -1.71
C LYS A 290 -10.34 15.73 -2.07
N GLU A 291 -10.02 16.62 -1.13
CA GLU A 291 -10.04 18.07 -1.32
C GLU A 291 -9.01 18.50 -2.38
N PHE A 292 -7.78 17.97 -2.29
CA PHE A 292 -6.75 18.22 -3.31
C PHE A 292 -7.16 17.74 -4.70
N ARG A 293 -7.79 16.57 -4.80
CA ARG A 293 -8.33 16.10 -6.09
C ARG A 293 -9.42 17.02 -6.63
N ALA A 294 -10.29 17.54 -5.78
CA ALA A 294 -11.32 18.49 -6.19
C ALA A 294 -10.69 19.78 -6.75
N LEU A 295 -9.62 20.28 -6.13
CA LEU A 295 -8.85 21.42 -6.67
C LEU A 295 -8.26 21.12 -8.06
N LEU A 296 -7.62 19.96 -8.25
CA LEU A 296 -7.07 19.57 -9.55
C LEU A 296 -8.15 19.50 -10.65
N ASN A 297 -9.32 18.96 -10.31
CA ASN A 297 -10.48 18.93 -11.21
C ASN A 297 -10.97 20.34 -11.54
N LYS A 298 -11.06 21.23 -10.54
CA LYS A 298 -11.43 22.64 -10.72
C LYS A 298 -10.46 23.33 -11.68
N PHE A 299 -9.15 23.21 -11.47
CA PHE A 299 -8.16 23.80 -12.38
C PHE A 299 -8.30 23.29 -13.82
N THR A 300 -8.65 22.01 -14.00
CA THR A 300 -8.90 21.45 -15.33
C THR A 300 -10.13 22.07 -15.98
N GLN A 301 -11.21 22.30 -15.23
CA GLN A 301 -12.44 22.93 -15.71
C GLN A 301 -12.23 24.41 -16.05
N ASP A 302 -11.45 25.10 -15.24
CA ASP A 302 -11.14 26.52 -15.41
C ASP A 302 -10.10 26.76 -16.54
N GLY A 303 -9.57 25.70 -17.15
CA GLY A 303 -8.64 25.81 -18.28
C GLY A 303 -7.19 26.13 -17.88
N ILE A 304 -6.84 25.98 -16.60
CA ILE A 304 -5.48 26.17 -16.11
C ILE A 304 -4.52 25.22 -16.84
N LYS A 305 -3.41 25.76 -17.31
CA LYS A 305 -2.38 25.02 -18.06
C LYS A 305 -1.27 24.51 -17.15
N ARG A 306 -0.97 25.22 -16.06
CA ARG A 306 0.14 24.92 -15.16
C ARG A 306 -0.15 25.19 -13.69
N ILE A 307 0.33 24.29 -12.84
CA ILE A 307 0.27 24.40 -11.38
C ILE A 307 1.70 24.48 -10.84
N HIS A 308 1.99 25.57 -10.13
CA HIS A 308 3.22 25.75 -9.35
C HIS A 308 2.98 25.27 -7.92
N ILE A 309 3.83 24.42 -7.38
CA ILE A 309 3.65 23.81 -6.06
C ILE A 309 4.87 24.09 -5.20
N PHE A 310 4.65 24.84 -4.12
CA PHE A 310 5.61 25.02 -3.03
C PHE A 310 5.07 24.26 -1.82
N CYS A 311 5.84 23.32 -1.26
CA CYS A 311 5.33 22.46 -0.20
C CYS A 311 6.34 22.21 0.90
N ALA A 312 5.91 22.43 2.14
CA ALA A 312 6.60 21.97 3.35
C ALA A 312 5.67 21.02 4.10
N ALA A 313 5.85 19.72 3.88
CA ALA A 313 5.08 18.64 4.48
C ALA A 313 5.89 17.32 4.53
N GLN A 314 5.35 16.31 5.21
CA GLN A 314 5.92 14.96 5.31
C GLN A 314 5.99 14.27 3.94
N SER A 315 6.87 13.28 3.81
CA SER A 315 7.06 12.54 2.56
C SER A 315 5.81 11.75 2.16
N SER A 316 5.10 11.16 3.13
CA SER A 316 3.81 10.49 2.92
C SER A 316 2.74 11.42 2.31
N PHE A 317 2.70 12.68 2.76
CA PHE A 317 1.83 13.72 2.22
C PHE A 317 2.17 14.03 0.77
N ASN A 318 3.44 14.35 0.50
CA ASN A 318 3.93 14.68 -0.84
C ASN A 318 3.61 13.56 -1.84
N PHE A 319 3.90 12.31 -1.45
CA PHE A 319 3.56 11.13 -2.24
C PHE A 319 2.06 11.03 -2.52
N THR A 320 1.24 11.16 -1.48
CA THR A 320 -0.22 10.99 -1.62
C THR A 320 -0.85 12.07 -2.50
N MET A 321 -0.36 13.31 -2.40
CA MET A 321 -0.79 14.40 -3.29
C MET A 321 -0.35 14.12 -4.72
N GLY A 322 0.91 13.71 -4.92
CA GLY A 322 1.43 13.23 -6.20
C GLY A 322 0.54 12.20 -6.88
N GLN A 323 0.05 11.20 -6.13
CA GLN A 323 -0.86 10.18 -6.66
C GLN A 323 -2.15 10.77 -7.24
N GLN A 324 -2.60 11.96 -6.80
CA GLN A 324 -3.85 12.55 -7.28
C GLN A 324 -3.71 13.22 -8.64
N ILE A 325 -2.48 13.49 -9.08
CA ILE A 325 -2.21 14.08 -10.37
C ILE A 325 -2.40 12.99 -11.44
N THR A 326 -3.24 13.27 -12.43
CA THR A 326 -3.50 12.36 -13.57
C THR A 326 -3.21 13.10 -14.87
N ARG A 327 -3.14 12.37 -15.99
CA ARG A 327 -2.87 12.94 -17.32
C ARG A 327 -3.85 14.03 -17.75
N ASN A 328 -5.05 14.03 -17.20
CA ASN A 328 -6.08 15.03 -17.51
C ASN A 328 -5.80 16.38 -16.84
N HIS A 329 -5.10 16.35 -15.71
CA HIS A 329 -4.78 17.57 -14.95
C HIS A 329 -3.73 18.44 -15.67
N PRO A 330 -3.55 19.69 -15.22
CA PRO A 330 -2.52 20.60 -15.74
C PRO A 330 -1.09 20.09 -15.55
N GLU A 331 -0.13 20.68 -16.28
CA GLU A 331 1.31 20.48 -16.03
C GLU A 331 1.64 20.92 -14.60
N CYS A 332 2.51 20.20 -13.90
CA CYS A 332 2.88 20.51 -12.53
C CYS A 332 4.38 20.83 -12.45
N ILE A 333 4.71 21.87 -11.69
CA ILE A 333 6.08 22.19 -11.27
C ILE A 333 6.11 22.15 -9.75
N VAL A 334 6.88 21.24 -9.18
CA VAL A 334 7.09 21.18 -7.72
C VAL A 334 8.48 21.69 -7.40
N TYR A 335 8.55 22.76 -6.63
CA TYR A 335 9.80 23.44 -6.30
C TYR A 335 10.47 22.80 -5.08
N GLU A 336 11.79 22.66 -5.16
CA GLU A 336 12.60 22.13 -4.05
C GLU A 336 13.17 23.27 -3.22
N PHE A 337 12.99 23.20 -1.90
CA PHE A 337 13.56 24.17 -0.98
C PHE A 337 15.02 23.84 -0.67
N VAL A 338 15.91 24.82 -0.76
CA VAL A 338 17.31 24.72 -0.34
C VAL A 338 17.59 25.77 0.72
N ASN A 339 17.94 25.31 1.92
CA ASN A 339 18.21 26.18 3.05
C ASN A 339 19.48 27.00 2.82
N ARG A 340 19.47 28.27 3.25
CA ARG A 340 20.61 29.21 3.17
C ARG A 340 21.08 29.60 1.77
N GLU A 341 20.33 29.24 0.72
CA GLU A 341 20.52 29.80 -0.61
C GLU A 341 19.96 31.24 -0.69
N VAL A 342 20.55 32.06 -1.56
CA VAL A 342 20.06 33.43 -1.84
C VAL A 342 18.63 33.37 -2.40
N HIS A 343 18.35 32.35 -3.21
CA HIS A 343 17.03 32.02 -3.74
C HIS A 343 16.61 30.67 -3.15
N PRO A 344 15.75 30.63 -2.12
CA PRO A 344 15.48 29.39 -1.37
C PRO A 344 14.78 28.29 -2.16
N TYR A 345 14.32 28.57 -3.38
CA TYR A 345 13.77 27.58 -4.31
C TYR A 345 14.52 27.67 -5.66
N PRO A 346 15.76 27.18 -5.73
CA PRO A 346 16.62 27.39 -6.90
C PRO A 346 16.22 26.56 -8.13
N TRP A 347 15.42 25.51 -7.95
CA TRP A 347 14.94 24.66 -9.03
C TRP A 347 13.61 23.99 -8.68
N GLY A 348 12.98 23.37 -9.67
CA GLY A 348 11.79 22.54 -9.50
C GLY A 348 11.73 21.39 -10.50
N LEU A 349 10.85 20.44 -10.25
CA LEU A 349 10.60 19.31 -11.13
C LEU A 349 9.31 19.53 -11.90
N LYS A 350 9.42 19.60 -13.23
CA LYS A 350 8.28 19.71 -14.14
C LYS A 350 7.86 18.33 -14.63
N PHE A 351 6.58 17.98 -14.47
CA PHE A 351 6.02 16.72 -14.94
C PHE A 351 4.53 16.87 -15.29
N ASN A 352 3.92 15.78 -15.76
CA ASN A 352 2.57 15.75 -16.34
C ASN A 352 2.43 16.60 -17.61
N ASN A 353 3.49 16.62 -18.41
CA ASN A 353 3.52 17.34 -19.69
C ASN A 353 2.51 16.72 -20.68
N LYS A 354 1.78 17.55 -21.42
CA LYS A 354 0.76 17.10 -22.40
C LYS A 354 1.36 16.32 -23.57
N ASP A 355 2.63 16.58 -23.90
CA ASP A 355 3.40 15.89 -24.93
C ASP A 355 3.97 14.52 -24.46
N CYS A 356 3.63 14.08 -23.25
CA CYS A 356 4.14 12.86 -22.63
C CYS A 356 5.67 12.80 -22.45
N SER A 357 6.36 13.95 -22.51
CA SER A 357 7.80 14.01 -22.23
C SER A 357 8.13 13.56 -20.79
N PRO A 358 9.35 13.03 -20.56
CA PRO A 358 9.80 12.67 -19.21
C PRO A 358 9.81 13.88 -18.27
N PRO A 359 9.85 13.67 -16.94
CA PRO A 359 10.02 14.78 -16.01
C PRO A 359 11.34 15.51 -16.28
N ILE A 360 11.34 16.84 -16.16
CA ILE A 360 12.48 17.71 -16.46
C ILE A 360 12.74 18.63 -15.28
N VAL A 361 14.01 18.76 -14.88
CA VAL A 361 14.44 19.76 -13.89
C VAL A 361 14.42 21.13 -14.56
N ILE A 362 13.78 22.09 -13.91
CA ILE A 362 13.79 23.49 -14.33
C ILE A 362 14.54 24.33 -13.31
N GLU A 363 15.45 25.17 -13.79
CA GLU A 363 16.12 26.15 -12.94
C GLU A 363 15.17 27.32 -12.70
N ASN A 364 15.15 27.80 -11.46
CA ASN A 364 14.39 28.97 -11.07
C ASN A 364 15.34 30.15 -10.94
N LYS A 365 15.76 30.69 -12.10
CA LYS A 365 16.58 31.90 -12.16
C LYS A 365 15.66 33.11 -11.97
N LYS A 366 15.70 33.71 -10.79
CA LYS A 366 15.17 35.05 -10.54
C LYS A 366 16.30 36.05 -10.48
#